data_AF-X0T325-F1
#
_entry.id   AF-X0T325-F1
#
_cell.length_a   1.000
_cell.length_b   1.000
_cell.length_c   1.000
_cell.angle_alpha   90.00
_cell.angle_beta   90.00
_cell.angle_gamma   90.00
#
_symmetry.space_group_name_H-M   'P 1'
#
loop_
_entity.id
_entity.type
_entity.pdbx_description
1 polymer ?
#
loop_
_entity_poly.entity_id
_entity_poly.type
_entity_poly.pdbx_seq_one_letter_code
_entity_poly.pdbx_strand_id
1 'polypeptide(L)'
;MTSDISGDPSTEDAETMRHRAKAHLSGLFQMAVQAANPAHCLPAYLPPPPKGRTIVIGAGKAAASMARAVEQNWQGDLSGLVVTRYDHGLDCARIEVVEA
;
A
#
# COMPACT_ATOMS: atom_id res chain seq x y z
N MET A 1 -31.30 7.76 -45.17
CA MET A 1 -30.47 6.92 -46.07
C MET A 1 -29.32 7.81 -46.52
N THR A 2 -28.09 7.67 -46.07
CA THR A 2 -27.42 6.61 -45.30
C THR A 2 -26.29 7.27 -44.52
N SER A 3 -26.10 6.78 -43.29
CA SER A 3 -24.84 6.84 -42.55
C SER A 3 -23.68 6.35 -43.41
N ASP A 4 -22.48 6.88 -43.21
CA ASP A 4 -21.31 6.02 -43.02
C ASP A 4 -20.20 6.77 -42.27
N ILE A 5 -19.92 6.24 -41.08
CA ILE A 5 -18.83 6.60 -40.18
C ILE A 5 -17.56 6.03 -40.82
N SER A 6 -16.76 6.88 -41.44
CA SER A 6 -15.39 6.53 -41.85
C SER A 6 -14.45 6.84 -40.69
N GLY A 7 -14.33 5.89 -39.75
CA GLY A 7 -13.17 5.81 -38.88
C GLY A 7 -12.01 5.24 -39.70
N ASP A 8 -10.87 5.91 -39.71
CA ASP A 8 -9.66 5.43 -40.38
C ASP A 8 -9.11 4.22 -39.59
N PRO A 9 -9.09 3.01 -40.17
CA PRO A 9 -8.69 1.79 -39.47
C PRO A 9 -7.24 1.83 -38.97
N SER A 10 -6.40 2.71 -39.53
CA SER A 10 -5.00 2.87 -39.08
C SER A 10 -4.86 3.62 -37.75
N THR A 11 -5.85 4.45 -37.38
CA THR A 11 -5.86 5.17 -36.09
C THR A 11 -6.41 4.31 -34.97
N GLU A 12 -7.37 3.43 -35.27
CA GLU A 12 -8.03 2.51 -34.33
C GLU A 12 -7.05 1.43 -33.79
N ASP A 13 -6.14 0.95 -34.64
CA ASP A 13 -5.07 0.02 -34.25
C ASP A 13 -4.01 0.68 -33.34
N ALA A 14 -3.64 1.92 -33.61
CA ALA A 14 -2.66 2.67 -32.83
C ALA A 14 -3.20 3.06 -31.44
N GLU A 15 -4.48 3.45 -31.36
CA GLU A 15 -5.17 3.73 -30.10
C GLU A 15 -5.31 2.47 -29.24
N THR A 16 -5.69 1.35 -29.85
CA THR A 16 -5.78 0.04 -29.18
C THR A 16 -4.43 -0.39 -28.61
N MET A 17 -3.35 -0.25 -29.37
CA MET A 17 -2.00 -0.57 -28.91
C MET A 17 -1.57 0.32 -27.73
N ARG A 18 -1.83 1.63 -27.81
CA ARG A 18 -1.56 2.58 -26.71
C ARG A 18 -2.32 2.22 -25.44
N HIS A 19 -3.59 1.82 -25.57
CA HIS A 19 -4.41 1.41 -24.43
C HIS A 19 -3.83 0.16 -23.75
N ARG A 20 -3.44 -0.86 -24.53
CA ARG A 20 -2.81 -2.09 -24.02
C ARG A 20 -1.47 -1.82 -23.34
N ALA A 21 -0.61 -1.00 -23.95
CA ALA A 21 0.67 -0.62 -23.36
C ALA A 21 0.47 0.13 -22.03
N LYS A 22 -0.44 1.10 -21.99
CA LYS A 22 -0.78 1.82 -20.75
C LYS A 22 -1.29 0.87 -19.68
N ALA A 23 -2.20 -0.05 -20.02
CA ALA A 23 -2.73 -1.03 -19.08
C ALA A 23 -1.62 -1.94 -18.53
N HIS A 24 -0.73 -2.43 -19.39
CA HIS A 24 0.39 -3.26 -18.99
C HIS A 24 1.34 -2.55 -18.02
N LEU A 25 1.80 -1.34 -18.37
CA LEU A 25 2.70 -0.55 -17.51
C LEU A 25 2.03 -0.14 -16.20
N SER A 26 0.75 0.20 -16.25
CA SER A 26 -0.03 0.50 -15.03
C SER A 26 -0.14 -0.74 -14.14
N GLY A 27 -0.30 -1.93 -14.72
CA GLY A 27 -0.26 -3.20 -14.00
C GLY A 27 1.07 -3.43 -13.30
N LEU A 28 2.20 -3.25 -14.00
CA LEU A 28 3.53 -3.35 -13.41
C LEU A 28 3.74 -2.36 -12.27
N PHE A 29 3.27 -1.12 -12.43
CA PHE A 29 3.33 -0.10 -11.39
C PHE A 29 2.53 -0.52 -10.14
N GLN A 30 1.30 -0.99 -10.30
CA GLN A 30 0.47 -1.44 -9.18
C GLN A 30 1.11 -2.63 -8.44
N MET A 31 1.72 -3.57 -9.18
CA MET A 31 2.46 -4.67 -8.57
C MET A 31 3.65 -4.18 -7.74
N ALA A 32 4.39 -3.17 -8.23
CA ALA A 32 5.52 -2.60 -7.51
C ALA A 32 5.08 -1.85 -6.24
N VAL A 33 4.01 -1.04 -6.32
CA VAL A 33 3.41 -0.37 -5.16
C VAL A 33 2.98 -1.41 -4.12
N GLN A 34 2.36 -2.48 -4.58
CA GLN A 34 1.88 -3.52 -3.72
C GLN A 34 3.02 -4.27 -3.01
N ALA A 35 4.09 -4.60 -3.73
CA ALA A 35 5.27 -5.23 -3.15
C ALA A 35 5.90 -4.39 -2.04
N ALA A 36 5.74 -3.06 -2.09
CA ALA A 36 6.24 -2.12 -1.08
C ALA A 36 5.22 -1.77 0.02
N ASN A 37 3.98 -2.25 -0.06
CA ASN A 37 2.94 -1.92 0.91
C ASN A 37 3.18 -2.65 2.25
N PRO A 38 3.29 -1.95 3.40
CA PRO A 38 3.53 -2.55 4.70
C PRO A 38 2.55 -3.67 5.08
N ALA A 39 1.28 -3.56 4.71
CA ALA A 39 0.28 -4.58 5.02
C ALA A 39 0.59 -5.93 4.34
N HIS A 40 1.37 -5.91 3.26
CA HIS A 40 1.69 -7.10 2.47
C HIS A 40 3.13 -7.57 2.66
N CYS A 41 4.10 -6.66 2.69
CA CYS A 41 5.50 -7.04 2.80
C CYS A 41 5.93 -7.31 4.24
N LEU A 42 5.44 -6.56 5.23
CA LEU A 42 5.94 -6.62 6.61
C LEU A 42 5.65 -7.94 7.35
N PRO A 43 4.47 -8.59 7.22
CA PRO A 43 4.13 -9.74 8.06
C PRO A 43 5.14 -10.90 7.99
N ALA A 44 5.72 -11.14 6.81
CA ALA A 44 6.70 -12.21 6.60
C ALA A 44 8.04 -11.98 7.31
N TYR A 45 8.32 -10.75 7.74
CA TYR A 45 9.56 -10.37 8.42
C TYR A 45 9.39 -10.13 9.91
N LEU A 46 8.17 -10.28 10.45
CA LEU A 46 7.95 -10.14 11.88
C LEU A 46 8.60 -11.32 12.62
N PRO A 47 9.43 -11.08 13.64
CA PRO A 47 9.96 -12.15 14.47
C PRO A 47 8.85 -12.79 15.30
N PRO A 48 9.08 -14.01 15.83
CA PRO A 48 8.15 -14.57 16.81
C PRO A 48 8.09 -13.67 18.06
N PRO A 49 6.92 -13.59 18.74
CA PRO A 49 6.78 -12.80 19.94
C PRO A 49 7.76 -13.22 21.04
N PRO A 50 8.52 -12.28 21.64
CA PRO A 50 9.40 -12.58 22.75
C PRO A 50 8.57 -12.87 24.02
N LYS A 51 9.22 -13.39 25.08
CA LYS A 51 8.57 -13.51 26.38
C LYS A 51 8.22 -12.13 26.93
N GLY A 52 6.99 -11.97 27.42
CA GLY A 52 6.52 -10.72 28.00
C GLY A 52 5.85 -9.81 26.98
N ARG A 53 6.02 -8.50 27.15
CA ARG A 53 5.35 -7.47 26.36
C ARG A 53 6.22 -6.97 25.22
N THR A 54 5.62 -6.81 24.04
CA THR A 54 6.27 -6.18 22.88
C THR A 54 5.97 -4.68 22.84
N ILE A 55 7.00 -3.87 22.64
CA ILE A 55 6.89 -2.42 22.45
C ILE A 55 7.27 -2.08 21.02
N VAL A 56 6.37 -1.39 20.30
CA VAL A 56 6.61 -0.88 18.94
C VAL A 56 6.94 0.61 19.03
N ILE A 57 8.09 1.00 18.48
CA ILE A 57 8.47 2.41 18.33
C ILE A 57 8.81 2.65 16.87
N GLY A 58 8.36 3.77 16.31
CA GLY A 58 8.61 4.10 14.91
C GLY A 58 8.43 5.58 14.63
N ALA A 59 9.12 6.06 13.59
CA ALA A 59 8.96 7.41 13.10
C ALA A 59 9.13 7.45 11.58
N GLY A 60 8.32 8.25 10.90
CA GLY A 60 8.43 8.48 9.45
C GLY A 60 7.09 8.40 8.72
N LYS A 61 7.11 8.72 7.42
CA LYS A 61 5.90 8.85 6.58
C LYS A 61 5.02 7.58 6.55
N ALA A 62 5.64 6.41 6.67
CA ALA A 62 4.95 5.13 6.68
C ALA A 62 4.69 4.58 8.09
N ALA A 63 5.09 5.28 9.15
CA ALA A 63 5.14 4.73 10.50
C ALA A 63 3.76 4.26 10.99
N ALA A 64 2.70 5.03 10.72
CA ALA A 64 1.33 4.63 11.04
C ALA A 64 0.90 3.36 10.29
N SER A 65 1.19 3.26 8.98
CA SER A 65 0.85 2.07 8.18
C SER A 65 1.65 0.83 8.57
N MET A 66 2.93 1.00 8.96
CA MET A 66 3.74 -0.08 9.49
C MET A 66 3.25 -0.52 10.87
N ALA A 67 2.94 0.41 11.77
CA ALA A 67 2.37 0.10 13.08
C ALA A 67 1.08 -0.72 12.96
N ARG A 68 0.16 -0.30 12.08
CA ARG A 68 -1.07 -1.04 11.83
C ARG A 68 -0.81 -2.45 11.29
N ALA A 69 0.15 -2.59 10.39
CA ALA A 69 0.54 -3.91 9.87
C ALA A 69 1.14 -4.81 10.96
N VAL A 70 1.98 -4.27 11.87
CA VAL A 70 2.45 -5.02 13.05
C VAL A 70 1.27 -5.43 13.93
N GLU A 71 0.41 -4.48 14.30
CA GLU A 71 -0.71 -4.74 15.21
C GLU A 71 -1.67 -5.82 14.70
N GLN A 72 -1.94 -5.85 13.40
CA GLN A 72 -2.81 -6.86 12.77
C GLN A 72 -2.19 -8.26 12.72
N ASN A 73 -0.85 -8.36 12.75
CA ASN A 73 -0.14 -9.63 12.58
C ASN A 73 0.60 -10.09 13.85
N TRP A 74 0.54 -9.33 14.93
CA TRP A 74 1.22 -9.65 16.18
C TRP A 74 0.33 -10.42 17.16
N GLN A 75 0.81 -11.59 17.57
CA GLN A 75 0.16 -12.45 18.55
C GLN A 75 0.76 -12.20 19.94
N GLY A 76 -0.05 -11.80 20.91
CA GLY A 76 0.39 -11.51 22.28
C GLY A 76 0.33 -10.03 22.65
N ASP A 77 0.88 -9.72 23.83
CA ASP A 77 0.81 -8.38 24.41
C ASP A 77 1.68 -7.39 23.62
N LEU A 78 1.05 -6.29 23.21
CA LEU A 78 1.59 -5.29 22.30
C LEU A 78 1.15 -3.90 22.76
N SER A 79 2.10 -2.98 22.80
CA SER A 79 1.84 -1.55 22.96
C SER A 79 2.91 -0.76 22.23
N GLY A 80 2.79 0.56 22.14
CA GLY A 80 3.81 1.36 21.48
C GLY A 80 3.38 2.78 21.15
N LEU A 81 4.29 3.50 20.49
CA LEU A 81 4.02 4.82 19.93
C LEU A 81 4.76 4.97 18.61
N VAL A 82 4.08 5.51 17.61
CA VAL A 82 4.69 5.93 16.36
C VAL A 82 4.38 7.38 16.01
N VAL A 83 5.35 8.04 15.36
CA VAL A 83 5.19 9.41 14.86
C VAL A 83 5.15 9.42 13.34
N THR A 84 4.10 10.00 12.78
CA THR A 84 3.92 10.19 11.33
C THR A 84 3.67 11.66 11.01
N ARG A 85 3.59 12.00 9.72
CA ARG A 85 3.24 13.35 9.27
C ARG A 85 1.74 13.61 9.49
N TYR A 86 1.35 14.87 9.65
CA TYR A 86 -0.05 15.30 9.56
C TYR A 86 -0.79 14.71 8.36
N ASP A 87 -2.06 14.35 8.57
CA ASP A 87 -2.96 13.72 7.59
C ASP A 87 -2.51 12.32 7.12
N HIS A 88 -1.56 11.69 7.82
CA HIS A 88 -1.07 10.33 7.54
C HIS A 88 -1.23 9.37 8.72
N GLY A 89 -1.96 9.77 9.76
CA GLY A 89 -2.38 8.93 10.87
C GLY A 89 -3.25 7.77 10.39
N LEU A 90 -3.23 6.68 11.16
CA LEU A 90 -4.10 5.52 10.98
C LEU A 90 -4.51 5.00 12.34
N ASP A 91 -5.75 4.55 12.44
CA ASP A 91 -6.25 3.95 13.67
C ASP A 91 -5.46 2.69 14.02
N CYS A 92 -4.91 2.65 15.23
CA CYS A 92 -4.32 1.49 15.85
C CYS A 92 -4.94 1.36 17.24
N ALA A 93 -5.32 0.15 17.64
CA ALA A 93 -6.01 -0.12 18.90
C ALA A 93 -5.07 -0.25 20.10
N ARG A 94 -3.82 -0.65 19.86
CA ARG A 94 -2.81 -0.98 20.86
C ARG A 94 -1.55 -0.11 20.75
N ILE A 95 -1.25 0.39 19.56
CA ILE A 95 -0.12 1.30 19.31
C ILE A 95 -0.65 2.73 19.19
N GLU A 96 -0.10 3.67 19.96
CA GLU A 96 -0.44 5.08 19.84
C GLU A 96 0.15 5.68 18.55
N VAL A 97 -0.63 6.47 17.82
CA VAL A 97 -0.19 7.16 16.60
C VAL A 97 -0.28 8.65 16.84
N VAL A 98 0.86 9.33 16.75
CA VAL A 98 0.98 10.78 16.88
C VAL A 98 1.36 11.37 15.52
N GLU A 99 0.73 12.47 15.15
CA GLU A 99 1.11 13.27 13.99
C GLU A 99 1.97 14.45 14.43
N ALA A 100 3.08 14.71 13.73
CA ALA A 100 4.02 15.79 14.03
C ALA A 100 4.64 16.43 12.78
#